data_AF-A0A8C8VFK7-F1
#
_entry.id   AF-A0A8C8VFK7-F1
#
_cell.length_a   1.000
_cell.length_b   1.000
_cell.length_c   1.000
_cell.angle_alpha   90.00
_cell.angle_beta   90.00
_cell.angle_gamma   90.00
#
_symmetry.space_group_name_H-M   'P 1'
#
loop_
_entity.id
_entity.type
_entity.pdbx_description
1 polymer ?
#
loop_
_entity_poly.entity_id
_entity_poly.type
_entity_poly.pdbx_seq_one_letter_code
_entity_poly.pdbx_strand_id
1 'polypeptide(L)'
;YLNDIVITQTESHRQRLLHEAAANLWLWGIKVKKIKAVYHILNCCNIDVTQQCVIAEIWFPVADTGRIKRALQQGMERSGSTISPILTVVQSKMAPPTFNRTNKFTAGFQNIVDAYGVGSYREMNPAPYTIITFPFLFAVMFGDCGHGAVMLAFALWMVTNEKTLLAQKSTNEIWNTFFGGRYLILLMGIFSIYTGFIYNDCFSKSFNIFGSSWHIRPMFNNTWKDRDLEDNQVLQLDPAVPGVYSGNPYPFGIDPVIKHNWMLISTLKGYVYTCTFKST
;
A
#
# COMPACT_ATOMS: atom_id res chain seq x y z
N TYR A 1 19.92 -53.43 31.49
CA TYR A 1 20.87 -53.80 30.41
C TYR A 1 20.17 -54.20 29.12
N LEU A 2 19.45 -55.34 29.04
CA LEU A 2 18.71 -55.72 27.82
C LEU A 2 17.62 -54.71 27.43
N ASN A 3 16.86 -54.21 28.41
CA ASN A 3 15.85 -53.17 28.16
C ASN A 3 16.47 -51.88 27.62
N ASP A 4 17.63 -51.45 28.14
CA ASP A 4 18.29 -50.22 27.71
C ASP A 4 18.82 -50.32 26.27
N ILE A 5 19.28 -51.50 25.87
CA ILE A 5 19.72 -51.79 24.50
C ILE A 5 18.54 -51.71 23.52
N VAL A 6 17.40 -52.31 23.87
CA VAL A 6 16.19 -52.28 23.03
C VAL A 6 15.63 -50.86 22.91
N ILE A 7 15.63 -50.09 24.00
CA ILE A 7 15.20 -48.68 23.99
C ILE A 7 16.11 -47.85 23.07
N THR A 8 17.43 -48.03 23.15
CA THR A 8 18.38 -47.29 22.31
C THR A 8 18.26 -47.66 20.83
N GLN A 9 18.06 -48.95 20.52
CA GLN A 9 17.83 -49.40 19.14
C GLN A 9 16.51 -48.89 18.56
N THR A 10 15.44 -48.91 19.34
CA THR A 10 14.14 -48.39 18.90
C THR A 10 14.16 -46.87 18.73
N GLU A 11 14.86 -46.14 19.60
CA GLU A 11 15.02 -44.70 19.47
C GLU A 11 15.85 -44.31 18.24
N SER A 12 16.99 -44.95 18.01
CA SER A 12 17.83 -44.68 16.84
C SER A 12 17.11 -45.03 15.53
N HIS A 13 16.36 -46.15 15.50
CA HIS A 13 15.52 -46.50 14.36
C HIS A 13 14.43 -45.45 14.10
N ARG A 14 13.73 -45.01 15.15
CA ARG A 14 12.73 -43.94 15.08
C ARG A 14 13.32 -42.63 14.57
N GLN A 15 14.48 -42.21 15.07
CA GLN A 15 15.15 -40.98 14.63
C GLN A 15 15.53 -41.06 13.14
N ARG A 16 16.06 -42.19 12.68
CA ARG A 16 16.38 -42.40 11.27
C ARG A 16 15.14 -42.28 10.38
N LEU A 17 14.05 -42.96 10.74
CA LEU A 17 12.78 -42.88 10.01
C LEU A 17 12.21 -41.46 10.01
N LEU A 18 12.29 -40.75 11.14
CA LEU A 18 11.84 -39.36 11.23
C LEU A 18 12.68 -38.43 10.37
N HIS A 19 13.99 -38.62 10.28
CA HIS A 19 14.85 -37.83 9.39
C HIS A 19 14.51 -38.08 7.91
N GLU A 20 14.33 -39.34 7.51
CA GLU A 20 13.94 -39.71 6.15
C GLU A 20 12.54 -39.18 5.79
N ALA A 21 11.59 -39.24 6.73
CA ALA A 21 10.24 -38.71 6.56
C ALA A 21 10.23 -37.18 6.52
N ALA A 22 10.97 -36.50 7.40
CA ALA A 22 11.04 -35.05 7.46
C ALA A 22 11.59 -34.44 6.18
N ALA A 23 12.58 -35.10 5.54
CA ALA A 23 13.13 -34.66 4.25
C ALA A 23 12.07 -34.64 3.13
N ASN A 24 11.12 -35.58 3.15
CA ASN A 24 10.12 -35.75 2.08
C ASN A 24 8.75 -35.14 2.40
N LEU A 25 8.48 -34.83 3.68
CA LEU A 25 7.16 -34.40 4.18
C LEU A 25 6.62 -33.17 3.43
N TRP A 26 7.48 -32.19 3.16
CA TRP A 26 7.09 -30.98 2.43
C TRP A 26 6.63 -31.30 0.99
N LEU A 27 7.35 -32.18 0.31
CA LEU A 27 7.08 -32.56 -1.07
C LEU A 27 5.81 -33.43 -1.16
N TRP A 28 5.60 -34.35 -0.22
CA TRP A 28 4.35 -35.10 -0.09
C TRP A 28 3.17 -34.18 0.21
N GLY A 29 3.35 -33.20 1.12
CA GLY A 29 2.33 -32.20 1.42
C GLY A 29 1.90 -31.40 0.18
N ILE A 30 2.85 -30.99 -0.67
CA ILE A 30 2.54 -30.31 -1.93
C ILE A 30 1.79 -31.24 -2.89
N LYS A 31 2.23 -32.49 -3.05
CA LYS A 31 1.58 -33.47 -3.94
C LYS A 31 0.14 -33.73 -3.53
N VAL A 32 -0.12 -34.03 -2.25
CA VAL A 32 -1.46 -34.31 -1.74
C VAL A 32 -2.36 -33.09 -1.88
N LYS A 33 -1.88 -31.88 -1.56
CA LYS A 33 -2.68 -30.65 -1.73
C LYS A 33 -3.05 -30.39 -3.20
N LYS A 34 -2.11 -30.60 -4.13
CA LYS A 34 -2.38 -30.46 -5.58
C LYS A 34 -3.40 -31.48 -6.06
N ILE A 35 -3.22 -32.76 -5.72
CA ILE A 35 -4.15 -33.82 -6.11
C ILE A 35 -5.55 -33.57 -5.54
N LYS A 36 -5.64 -33.17 -4.26
CA LYS A 36 -6.91 -32.80 -3.62
C LYS A 36 -7.59 -31.64 -4.35
N ALA A 37 -6.85 -30.61 -4.74
CA ALA A 37 -7.39 -29.48 -5.49
C ALA A 37 -7.92 -29.90 -6.87
N VAL A 38 -7.20 -30.77 -7.59
CA VAL A 38 -7.66 -31.29 -8.89
C VAL A 38 -8.96 -32.09 -8.75
N TYR A 39 -9.04 -33.01 -7.78
CA TYR A 39 -10.27 -33.77 -7.53
C TYR A 39 -11.42 -32.87 -7.07
N HIS A 40 -11.14 -31.83 -6.29
CA HIS A 40 -12.16 -30.87 -5.89
C HIS A 40 -12.76 -30.14 -7.10
N ILE A 41 -11.95 -29.73 -8.07
CA ILE A 41 -12.44 -29.11 -9.31
C ILE A 41 -13.17 -30.13 -10.19
N LEU A 42 -12.68 -31.37 -10.31
CA LEU A 42 -13.36 -32.42 -11.08
C LEU A 42 -14.75 -32.73 -10.52
N ASN A 43 -14.93 -32.65 -9.19
CA ASN A 43 -16.24 -32.80 -8.56
C ASN A 43 -17.23 -31.66 -8.88
N CYS A 44 -16.74 -30.50 -9.33
CA CYS A 44 -17.59 -29.40 -9.78
C CYS A 44 -17.97 -29.52 -11.27
N CYS A 45 -17.35 -30.44 -12.01
CA CYS A 45 -17.64 -30.65 -13.43
C CYS A 45 -18.78 -31.65 -13.61
N ASN A 46 -19.48 -31.54 -14.74
CA ASN A 46 -20.46 -32.54 -15.13
C ASN A 46 -19.77 -33.69 -15.86
N ILE A 47 -20.12 -34.94 -15.52
CA ILE A 47 -19.51 -36.13 -16.12
C ILE A 47 -20.53 -36.75 -17.08
N ASP A 48 -20.21 -36.74 -18.37
CA ASP A 48 -21.00 -37.45 -19.36
C ASP A 48 -20.52 -38.91 -19.45
N VAL A 49 -21.34 -39.82 -18.92
CA VAL A 49 -21.07 -41.26 -18.88
C VAL A 49 -21.06 -41.86 -20.29
N THR A 50 -21.76 -41.26 -21.25
CA THR A 50 -21.93 -41.82 -22.60
C THR A 50 -20.68 -41.64 -23.47
N GLN A 51 -20.07 -40.45 -23.42
CA GLN A 51 -18.86 -40.12 -24.15
C GLN A 51 -17.58 -40.28 -23.30
N GLN A 52 -17.72 -40.67 -22.03
CA GLN A 52 -16.63 -40.68 -21.04
C GLN A 52 -15.86 -39.35 -21.01
N CYS A 53 -16.59 -38.24 -21.19
CA CYS A 53 -16.05 -36.90 -21.27
C CYS A 53 -16.49 -36.06 -20.07
N VAL A 54 -15.63 -35.12 -19.66
CA VAL A 54 -15.94 -34.16 -18.59
C VAL A 54 -16.30 -32.82 -19.22
N ILE A 55 -17.47 -32.31 -18.88
CA ILE A 55 -17.98 -31.02 -19.35
C ILE A 55 -17.87 -30.02 -18.20
N ALA A 56 -17.22 -28.88 -18.46
CA ALA A 56 -17.03 -27.82 -17.48
C ALA A 56 -17.37 -26.46 -18.10
N GLU A 57 -18.23 -25.70 -17.41
CA GLU A 57 -18.50 -24.31 -17.73
C GLU A 57 -17.61 -23.43 -16.85
N ILE A 58 -16.75 -22.61 -17.47
CA ILE A 58 -15.76 -21.81 -16.76
C ILE A 58 -15.73 -20.36 -17.24
N TRP A 59 -15.56 -19.44 -16.30
CA TRP A 59 -15.24 -18.05 -16.59
C TRP A 59 -13.74 -17.89 -16.80
N PHE A 60 -13.33 -17.28 -17.91
CA PHE A 60 -11.94 -16.92 -18.16
C PHE A 60 -11.83 -15.61 -18.94
N PRO A 61 -10.74 -14.84 -18.76
CA PRO A 61 -10.54 -13.61 -19.53
C PRO A 61 -10.30 -13.93 -21.01
N VAL A 62 -11.04 -13.26 -21.89
CA VAL A 62 -10.97 -13.44 -23.35
C VAL A 62 -9.54 -13.23 -23.88
N ALA A 63 -8.78 -12.31 -23.28
CA ALA A 63 -7.39 -12.05 -23.65
C ALA A 63 -6.46 -13.26 -23.47
N ASP A 64 -6.75 -14.18 -22.54
CA ASP A 64 -5.89 -15.33 -22.24
C ASP A 64 -6.33 -16.63 -22.93
N THR A 65 -7.32 -16.56 -23.84
CA THR A 65 -7.83 -17.71 -24.62
C THR A 65 -6.71 -18.52 -25.29
N GLY A 66 -5.75 -17.83 -25.92
CA GLY A 66 -4.63 -18.49 -26.60
C GLY A 66 -3.66 -19.20 -25.66
N ARG A 67 -3.56 -18.75 -24.39
CA ARG A 67 -2.74 -19.43 -23.38
C ARG A 67 -3.44 -20.70 -22.87
N ILE A 68 -4.75 -20.65 -22.67
CA ILE A 68 -5.55 -21.78 -22.21
C ILE A 68 -5.57 -22.89 -23.28
N LYS A 69 -5.83 -22.55 -24.56
CA LYS A 69 -5.81 -23.53 -25.66
C LYS A 69 -4.48 -24.27 -25.76
N ARG A 70 -3.36 -23.54 -25.65
CA ARG A 70 -2.02 -24.15 -25.64
C ARG A 70 -1.79 -25.07 -24.44
N ALA A 71 -2.23 -24.66 -23.25
CA ALA A 71 -2.10 -25.51 -22.05
C ALA A 71 -2.92 -26.80 -22.17
N LEU A 72 -4.11 -26.74 -22.77
CA LEU A 72 -4.95 -27.90 -23.05
C LEU A 72 -4.29 -28.85 -24.08
N GLN A 73 -3.74 -28.30 -25.16
CA GLN A 73 -2.98 -29.08 -26.16
C GLN A 73 -1.76 -29.79 -25.54
N GLN A 74 -0.98 -29.09 -24.71
CA GLN A 74 0.14 -29.69 -23.99
C GLN A 74 -0.31 -30.78 -23.01
N GLY A 75 -1.48 -30.61 -22.38
CA GLY A 75 -2.07 -31.63 -21.52
C GLY A 75 -2.46 -32.89 -22.30
N MET A 76 -3.06 -32.70 -23.48
CA MET A 76 -3.40 -33.78 -24.41
C MET A 76 -2.15 -34.56 -24.84
N GLU A 77 -1.12 -33.87 -25.34
CA GLU A 77 0.14 -34.48 -25.78
C GLU A 77 0.78 -35.33 -24.67
N ARG A 78 0.81 -34.82 -23.43
CA ARG A 78 1.38 -35.54 -22.28
C ARG A 78 0.55 -36.75 -21.86
N SER A 79 -0.76 -36.70 -22.06
CA SER A 79 -1.66 -37.82 -21.75
C SER A 79 -1.66 -38.91 -22.82
N GLY A 80 -1.11 -38.63 -24.01
CA GLY A 80 -1.16 -39.54 -25.16
C GLY A 80 -2.58 -39.74 -25.72
N SER A 81 -3.54 -38.89 -25.31
CA SER A 81 -4.92 -38.97 -25.80
C SER A 81 -5.03 -38.47 -27.24
N THR A 82 -5.85 -39.16 -28.04
CA THR A 82 -6.19 -38.77 -29.42
C THR A 82 -7.34 -37.77 -29.47
N ILE A 83 -8.04 -37.53 -28.35
CA ILE A 83 -9.19 -36.63 -28.29
C ILE A 83 -8.72 -35.19 -28.04
N SER A 84 -8.98 -34.30 -29.01
CA SER A 84 -8.65 -32.89 -28.89
C SER A 84 -9.58 -32.19 -27.90
N PRO A 85 -9.06 -31.41 -26.95
CA PRO A 85 -9.91 -30.64 -26.03
C PRO A 85 -10.68 -29.56 -26.80
N ILE A 86 -11.99 -29.55 -26.64
CA ILE A 86 -12.89 -28.60 -27.31
C ILE A 86 -13.16 -27.42 -26.37
N LEU A 87 -12.96 -26.20 -26.85
CA LEU A 87 -13.30 -24.97 -26.13
C LEU A 87 -14.34 -24.19 -26.94
N THR A 88 -15.58 -24.21 -26.47
CA THR A 88 -16.72 -23.51 -27.10
C THR A 88 -17.12 -22.32 -26.25
N VAL A 89 -17.38 -21.18 -26.89
CA VAL A 89 -17.91 -19.99 -26.21
C VAL A 89 -19.41 -20.19 -26.00
N VAL A 90 -19.83 -20.25 -24.74
CA VAL A 90 -21.24 -20.33 -24.36
C VAL A 90 -21.77 -18.91 -24.12
N GLN A 91 -22.89 -18.56 -24.74
CA GLN A 91 -23.58 -17.30 -24.47
C GLN A 91 -24.45 -17.48 -23.22
N SER A 92 -24.16 -16.72 -22.16
CA SER A 92 -24.90 -16.76 -20.90
C SER A 92 -25.49 -15.39 -20.57
N LYS A 93 -26.67 -15.39 -19.94
CA LYS A 93 -27.30 -14.18 -19.40
C LYS A 93 -26.80 -13.82 -17.99
N MET A 94 -25.98 -14.69 -17.37
CA MET A 94 -25.42 -14.45 -16.04
C MET A 94 -24.37 -13.33 -16.09
N ALA A 95 -24.33 -12.50 -15.04
CA ALA A 95 -23.31 -11.47 -14.90
C ALA A 95 -21.93 -12.14 -14.71
N PRO A 96 -20.95 -11.89 -15.60
CA PRO A 96 -19.62 -12.43 -15.46
C PRO A 96 -18.87 -11.78 -14.29
N PRO A 97 -17.90 -12.49 -13.68
CA PRO A 97 -17.09 -11.96 -12.60
C PRO A 97 -16.16 -10.83 -13.09
N THR A 98 -15.93 -9.83 -12.25
CA THR A 98 -14.99 -8.74 -12.50
C THR A 98 -13.56 -9.21 -12.24
N PHE A 99 -12.65 -8.95 -13.18
CA PHE A 99 -11.24 -9.32 -13.06
C PHE A 99 -10.35 -8.12 -13.40
N ASN A 100 -9.60 -7.64 -12.40
CA ASN A 100 -8.63 -6.56 -12.54
C ASN A 100 -7.21 -7.15 -12.55
N ARG A 101 -6.43 -6.85 -13.60
CA ARG A 101 -5.03 -7.27 -13.67
C ARG A 101 -4.20 -6.39 -12.73
N THR A 102 -3.69 -6.99 -11.65
CA THR A 102 -2.85 -6.31 -10.68
C THR A 102 -1.38 -6.65 -10.86
N ASN A 103 -0.52 -5.66 -10.61
CA ASN A 103 0.92 -5.80 -10.51
C ASN A 103 1.32 -5.80 -9.03
N LYS A 104 2.58 -6.13 -8.72
CA LYS A 104 3.09 -6.06 -7.33
C LYS A 104 2.86 -4.70 -6.67
N PHE A 105 2.93 -3.63 -7.45
CA PHE A 105 2.68 -2.26 -7.01
C PHE A 105 1.18 -1.97 -6.80
N THR A 106 0.34 -2.31 -7.78
CA THR A 106 -1.09 -1.95 -7.75
C THR A 106 -1.95 -2.88 -6.90
N ALA A 107 -1.46 -4.07 -6.54
CA ALA A 107 -2.19 -5.04 -5.72
C ALA A 107 -2.62 -4.47 -4.36
N GLY A 108 -1.74 -3.72 -3.68
CA GLY A 108 -2.08 -3.12 -2.38
C GLY A 108 -3.22 -2.09 -2.48
N PHE A 109 -3.18 -1.24 -3.51
CA PHE A 109 -4.23 -0.25 -3.76
C PHE A 109 -5.54 -0.88 -4.21
N GLN A 110 -5.47 -1.92 -5.05
CA GLN A 110 -6.66 -2.66 -5.48
C GLN A 110 -7.36 -3.33 -4.29
N ASN A 111 -6.60 -3.95 -3.37
CA ASN A 111 -7.18 -4.58 -2.18
C ASN A 111 -7.95 -3.58 -1.30
N ILE A 112 -7.50 -2.33 -1.22
CA ILE A 112 -8.20 -1.28 -0.46
C ILE A 112 -9.51 -0.88 -1.13
N VAL A 113 -9.50 -0.76 -2.46
CA VAL A 113 -10.73 -0.49 -3.23
C VAL A 113 -11.70 -1.67 -3.11
N ASP A 114 -11.21 -2.89 -3.29
CA ASP A 114 -12.02 -4.12 -3.22
C ASP A 114 -12.59 -4.38 -1.81
N ALA A 115 -11.92 -3.88 -0.77
CA ALA A 115 -12.41 -3.95 0.60
C ALA A 115 -13.67 -3.08 0.84
N TYR A 116 -13.85 -2.01 0.06
CA TYR A 116 -15.09 -1.23 0.08
C TYR A 116 -16.21 -1.93 -0.70
N GLY A 117 -15.86 -2.56 -1.82
CA GLY A 117 -16.77 -3.36 -2.61
C GLY A 117 -16.14 -3.76 -3.94
N VAL A 118 -16.56 -4.92 -4.46
CA VAL A 118 -16.15 -5.38 -5.79
C VAL A 118 -17.01 -4.67 -6.84
N GLY A 119 -16.37 -3.97 -7.77
CA GLY A 119 -17.06 -3.27 -8.85
C GLY A 119 -17.83 -4.19 -9.80
N SER A 120 -18.87 -3.66 -10.42
CA SER A 120 -19.69 -4.37 -11.40
C SER A 120 -18.91 -4.68 -12.68
N TYR A 121 -19.39 -5.63 -13.47
CA TYR A 121 -18.71 -6.01 -14.70
C TYR A 121 -18.61 -4.84 -15.68
N ARG A 122 -17.38 -4.56 -16.13
CA ARG A 122 -17.02 -3.42 -17.00
C ARG A 122 -17.31 -2.04 -16.41
N GLU A 123 -17.43 -1.94 -15.09
CA GLU A 123 -17.38 -0.66 -14.39
C GLU A 123 -15.97 -0.07 -14.41
N MET A 124 -15.88 1.26 -14.32
CA MET A 124 -14.60 1.96 -14.24
C MET A 124 -13.94 1.68 -12.89
N ASN A 125 -12.75 1.10 -12.92
CA ASN A 125 -11.99 0.83 -11.70
C ASN A 125 -11.42 2.14 -11.12
N PRO A 126 -11.73 2.52 -9.86
CA PRO A 126 -11.16 3.72 -9.24
C PRO A 126 -9.70 3.54 -8.79
N ALA A 127 -9.18 2.31 -8.73
CA ALA A 127 -7.83 2.01 -8.22
C ALA A 127 -6.70 2.84 -8.88
N PRO A 128 -6.68 3.10 -10.19
CA PRO A 128 -5.65 3.95 -10.80
C PRO A 128 -5.62 5.38 -10.25
N TYR A 129 -6.78 5.94 -9.91
CA TYR A 129 -6.88 7.27 -9.30
C TYR A 129 -6.45 7.23 -7.83
N THR A 130 -6.90 6.21 -7.09
CA THR A 130 -6.57 6.07 -5.66
C THR A 130 -5.08 5.89 -5.42
N ILE A 131 -4.31 5.36 -6.38
CA ILE A 131 -2.84 5.28 -6.27
C ILE A 131 -2.20 6.63 -5.94
N ILE A 132 -2.71 7.73 -6.50
CA ILE A 132 -2.15 9.07 -6.30
C ILE A 132 -2.98 9.88 -5.31
N THR A 133 -4.30 9.90 -5.46
CA THR A 133 -5.17 10.76 -4.66
C THR A 133 -5.19 10.35 -3.20
N PHE A 134 -5.17 9.05 -2.88
CA PHE A 134 -5.23 8.59 -1.49
C PHE A 134 -3.96 8.95 -0.70
N PRO A 135 -2.73 8.64 -1.15
CA PRO A 135 -1.52 9.11 -0.48
C PRO A 135 -1.39 10.63 -0.43
N PHE A 136 -1.86 11.35 -1.45
CA PHE A 136 -1.84 12.81 -1.46
C PHE A 136 -2.76 13.41 -0.39
N LEU A 137 -4.01 12.93 -0.28
CA LEU A 137 -4.94 13.38 0.76
C LEU A 137 -4.41 13.04 2.17
N PHE A 138 -3.81 11.85 2.34
CA PHE A 138 -3.11 11.49 3.57
C PHE A 138 -2.01 12.50 3.91
N ALA A 139 -1.20 12.88 2.93
CA ALA A 139 -0.11 13.82 3.11
C ALA A 139 -0.57 15.25 3.47
N VAL A 140 -1.72 15.70 2.98
CA VAL A 140 -2.29 17.00 3.37
C VAL A 140 -2.69 17.00 4.84
N MET A 141 -3.20 15.87 5.35
CA MET A 141 -3.62 15.72 6.75
C MET A 141 -2.43 15.49 7.71
N PHE A 142 -1.44 14.70 7.30
CA PHE A 142 -0.29 14.33 8.14
C PHE A 142 0.90 15.29 8.01
N GLY A 143 0.91 16.14 6.98
CA GLY A 143 2.04 16.91 6.43
C GLY A 143 3.11 17.41 7.40
N ASP A 144 4.04 16.52 7.74
CA ASP A 144 5.26 16.82 8.49
C ASP A 144 6.44 16.16 7.75
N CYS A 145 7.46 16.97 7.47
CA CYS A 145 8.66 16.50 6.77
C CYS A 145 9.45 15.48 7.59
N GLY A 146 9.52 15.65 8.92
CA GLY A 146 10.28 14.79 9.82
C GLY A 146 9.63 13.42 9.96
N HIS A 147 8.35 13.39 10.31
CA HIS A 147 7.60 12.15 10.42
C HIS A 147 7.46 11.44 9.06
N GLY A 148 7.26 12.21 7.98
CA GLY A 148 7.25 11.69 6.60
C GLY A 148 8.57 11.01 6.22
N ALA A 149 9.71 11.56 6.63
CA ALA A 149 11.04 10.97 6.41
C ALA A 149 11.22 9.64 7.16
N VAL A 150 10.73 9.54 8.40
CA VAL A 150 10.76 8.28 9.17
C VAL A 150 9.87 7.22 8.51
N MET A 151 8.67 7.59 8.08
CA MET A 151 7.78 6.68 7.34
C MET A 151 8.40 6.22 6.03
N LEU A 152 9.04 7.12 5.27
CA LEU A 152 9.73 6.80 4.03
C LEU A 152 10.90 5.84 4.27
N ALA A 153 11.71 6.08 5.30
CA ALA A 153 12.83 5.21 5.65
C ALA A 153 12.36 3.79 6.00
N PHE A 154 11.29 3.67 6.79
CA PHE A 154 10.69 2.38 7.14
C PHE A 154 10.12 1.68 5.90
N ALA A 155 9.44 2.41 5.02
CA ALA A 155 8.89 1.85 3.77
C ALA A 155 9.99 1.38 2.81
N LEU A 156 11.05 2.18 2.64
CA LEU A 156 12.21 1.82 1.82
C LEU A 156 12.88 0.55 2.33
N TRP A 157 13.09 0.44 3.65
CA TRP A 157 13.66 -0.76 4.26
C TRP A 157 12.82 -2.02 3.98
N MET A 158 11.48 -1.92 3.99
CA MET A 158 10.59 -3.03 3.61
C MET A 158 10.68 -3.39 2.13
N VAL A 159 10.77 -2.38 1.24
CA VAL A 159 10.86 -2.61 -0.21
C VAL A 159 12.21 -3.21 -0.59
N THR A 160 13.31 -2.77 0.01
CA THR A 160 14.65 -3.34 -0.27
C THR A 160 14.79 -4.77 0.20
N ASN A 161 14.19 -5.13 1.34
CA ASN A 161 14.27 -6.46 1.94
C ASN A 161 13.11 -7.39 1.56
N GLU A 162 12.35 -7.07 0.50
CA GLU A 162 11.13 -7.79 0.10
C GLU A 162 11.35 -9.31 -0.02
N LYS A 163 12.45 -9.76 -0.63
CA LYS A 163 12.72 -11.18 -0.88
C LYS A 163 12.92 -11.97 0.41
N THR A 164 13.70 -11.42 1.33
CA THR A 164 14.01 -12.05 2.62
C THR A 164 12.76 -12.11 3.49
N LEU A 165 11.99 -11.02 3.53
CA LEU A 165 10.76 -10.92 4.31
C LEU A 165 9.63 -11.81 3.75
N LEU A 166 9.55 -12.00 2.43
CA LEU A 166 8.62 -12.97 1.83
C LEU A 166 8.98 -14.42 2.16
N ALA A 167 10.26 -14.74 2.30
CA ALA A 167 10.71 -16.09 2.66
C ALA A 167 10.42 -16.41 4.14
N GLN A 168 10.50 -15.41 5.01
CA GLN A 168 10.16 -15.54 6.42
C GLN A 168 8.66 -15.46 6.63
N LYS A 169 7.99 -16.61 6.74
CA LYS A 169 6.56 -16.64 7.08
C LYS A 169 6.35 -16.06 8.49
N SER A 170 5.75 -14.89 8.54
CA SER A 170 5.29 -14.27 9.78
C SER A 170 3.86 -14.72 10.10
N THR A 171 3.64 -15.11 11.36
CA THR A 171 2.30 -15.41 11.90
C THR A 171 1.56 -14.15 12.36
N ASN A 172 2.23 -12.99 12.37
CA ASN A 172 1.64 -11.75 12.87
C ASN A 172 0.79 -11.10 11.77
N GLU A 173 -0.53 -11.10 11.96
CA GLU A 173 -1.49 -10.53 11.01
C GLU A 173 -1.26 -9.03 10.75
N ILE A 174 -0.89 -8.29 11.80
CA ILE A 174 -0.54 -6.86 11.70
C ILE A 174 0.62 -6.69 10.72
N TRP A 175 1.69 -7.47 10.90
CA TRP A 175 2.87 -7.42 10.03
C TRP A 175 2.53 -7.74 8.57
N ASN A 176 1.72 -8.79 8.34
CA ASN A 176 1.31 -9.19 7.00
C ASN A 176 0.51 -8.09 6.29
N THR A 177 -0.33 -7.36 7.04
CA THR A 177 -1.09 -6.22 6.51
C THR A 177 -0.19 -5.07 6.10
N PHE A 178 0.73 -4.64 6.98
CA PHE A 178 1.71 -3.58 6.68
C PHE A 178 2.62 -3.93 5.49
N PHE A 179 3.11 -5.18 5.44
CA PHE A 179 3.96 -5.65 4.35
C PHE A 179 3.21 -5.72 3.00
N GLY A 180 1.92 -6.10 3.03
CA GLY A 180 1.03 -6.03 1.87
C GLY A 180 0.86 -4.60 1.33
N GLY A 181 0.85 -3.61 2.22
CA GLY A 181 0.75 -2.17 1.92
C GLY A 181 2.06 -1.43 1.70
N ARG A 182 3.22 -2.11 1.56
CA ARG A 182 4.55 -1.45 1.52
C ARG A 182 4.68 -0.30 0.51
N TYR A 183 4.13 -0.45 -0.70
CA TYR A 183 4.21 0.60 -1.73
C TYR A 183 3.28 1.79 -1.43
N LEU A 184 2.19 1.55 -0.72
CA LEU A 184 1.28 2.61 -0.28
C LEU A 184 1.93 3.46 0.81
N ILE A 185 2.58 2.84 1.79
CA ILE A 185 3.33 3.57 2.83
C ILE A 185 4.49 4.36 2.22
N LEU A 186 5.14 3.79 1.18
CA LEU A 186 6.19 4.49 0.44
C LEU A 186 5.67 5.76 -0.23
N LEU A 187 4.54 5.70 -0.96
CA LEU A 187 3.94 6.88 -1.56
C LEU A 187 3.48 7.90 -0.50
N MET A 188 2.88 7.44 0.59
CA MET A 188 2.48 8.30 1.71
C MET A 188 3.65 9.07 2.31
N GLY A 189 4.80 8.40 2.51
CA GLY A 189 6.02 9.05 3.01
C GLY A 189 6.53 10.14 2.05
N ILE A 190 6.58 9.85 0.74
CA ILE A 190 7.05 10.81 -0.28
C ILE A 190 6.13 12.04 -0.31
N PHE A 191 4.81 11.83 -0.40
CA PHE A 191 3.87 12.96 -0.44
C PHE A 191 3.86 13.73 0.89
N SER A 192 4.00 13.07 2.04
CA SER A 192 4.09 13.74 3.35
C SER A 192 5.31 14.64 3.47
N ILE A 193 6.45 14.23 2.91
CA ILE A 193 7.65 15.09 2.87
C ILE A 193 7.38 16.30 1.98
N TYR A 194 6.77 16.09 0.80
CA TYR A 194 6.40 17.17 -0.10
C TYR A 194 5.45 18.20 0.54
N THR A 195 4.36 17.74 1.17
CA THR A 195 3.42 18.65 1.86
C THR A 195 4.04 19.26 3.12
N GLY A 196 4.88 18.52 3.85
CA GLY A 196 5.63 19.05 4.99
C GLY A 196 6.58 20.18 4.59
N PHE A 197 7.19 20.11 3.41
CA PHE A 197 7.96 21.21 2.84
C PHE A 197 7.10 22.41 2.45
N ILE A 198 5.91 22.19 1.88
CA ILE A 198 4.93 23.27 1.62
C ILE A 198 4.50 23.94 2.91
N TYR A 199 4.22 23.18 3.96
CA TYR A 199 3.85 23.72 5.27
C TYR A 199 5.03 24.31 6.03
N ASN A 200 6.26 24.06 5.55
CA ASN A 200 7.50 24.41 6.22
C ASN A 200 7.51 23.88 7.67
N ASP A 201 7.15 22.60 7.83
CA ASP A 201 7.14 21.89 9.12
C ASP A 201 8.00 20.64 9.11
N CYS A 202 8.96 20.60 10.01
CA CYS A 202 9.76 19.43 10.33
C CYS A 202 9.87 19.31 11.84
N PHE A 203 9.23 18.30 12.42
CA PHE A 203 9.18 18.08 13.88
C PHE A 203 8.76 19.34 14.66
N SER A 204 7.75 20.07 14.16
CA SER A 204 7.27 21.33 14.75
C SER A 204 8.27 22.48 14.71
N LYS A 205 9.32 22.38 13.87
CA LYS A 205 10.27 23.46 13.58
C LYS A 205 10.13 23.90 12.12
N SER A 206 10.36 25.19 11.90
CA SER A 206 10.30 25.81 10.57
C SER A 206 11.71 26.01 10.01
N PHE A 207 11.90 25.80 8.71
CA PHE A 207 13.16 26.09 8.04
C PHE A 207 13.17 27.49 7.43
N ASN A 208 14.19 28.29 7.75
CA ASN A 208 14.40 29.60 7.14
C ASN A 208 15.39 29.48 5.96
N ILE A 209 14.90 29.00 4.81
CA ILE A 209 15.75 28.70 3.63
C ILE A 209 16.01 29.97 2.81
N PHE A 210 14.98 30.81 2.61
CA PHE A 210 15.05 31.99 1.73
C PHE A 210 15.07 33.33 2.47
N GLY A 211 15.06 33.32 3.80
CA GLY A 211 14.86 34.52 4.61
C GLY A 211 13.37 34.83 4.81
N SER A 212 13.00 35.25 6.03
CA SER A 212 11.63 35.69 6.33
C SER A 212 11.29 36.96 5.55
N SER A 213 10.08 37.00 5.00
CA SER A 213 9.53 38.21 4.34
C SER A 213 8.98 39.22 5.36
N TRP A 214 8.88 38.81 6.62
CA TRP A 214 8.52 39.66 7.75
C TRP A 214 9.77 40.13 8.50
N HIS A 215 9.82 41.43 8.79
CA HIS A 215 10.90 42.07 9.53
C HIS A 215 10.37 42.86 10.72
N ILE A 216 11.00 42.66 11.89
CA ILE A 216 10.57 43.29 13.15
C ILE A 216 11.22 44.69 13.31
N ARG A 217 12.38 44.93 12.68
CA ARG A 217 13.18 46.16 12.85
C ARG A 217 12.41 47.46 12.59
N PRO A 218 11.53 47.56 11.58
CA PRO A 218 10.78 48.80 11.33
C PRO A 218 9.74 49.14 12.41
N MET A 219 9.29 48.14 13.20
CA MET A 219 8.36 48.39 14.31
C MET A 219 9.01 49.19 15.45
N PHE A 220 10.30 48.92 15.74
CA PHE A 220 11.07 49.64 16.77
C PHE A 220 11.39 51.09 16.39
N ASN A 221 11.46 51.40 15.10
CA ASN A 221 11.71 52.78 14.65
C ASN A 221 10.46 53.66 14.73
N ASN A 222 9.26 53.09 14.56
CA ASN A 222 8.04 53.88 14.38
C ASN A 222 7.09 53.79 15.58
N THR A 223 6.86 52.59 16.13
CA THR A 223 5.69 52.32 16.99
C THR A 223 6.04 51.71 18.34
N TRP A 224 7.03 50.82 18.41
CA TRP A 224 7.39 50.13 19.65
C TRP A 224 8.50 50.88 20.38
N LYS A 225 8.28 51.16 21.67
CA LYS A 225 9.31 51.67 22.58
C LYS A 225 9.70 50.57 23.56
N ASP A 226 10.88 50.67 24.16
CA ASP A 226 11.40 49.66 25.10
C ASP A 226 10.46 49.40 26.29
N ARG A 227 9.70 50.42 26.72
CA ARG A 227 8.66 50.29 27.77
C ARG A 227 7.50 49.38 27.37
N ASP A 228 7.12 49.38 26.09
CA ASP A 228 6.00 48.57 25.60
C ASP A 228 6.35 47.07 25.56
N LEU A 229 7.65 46.73 25.51
CA LEU A 229 8.14 45.35 25.62
C LEU A 229 8.07 44.81 27.05
N GLU A 230 8.29 45.66 28.04
CA GLU A 230 8.28 45.28 29.45
C GLU A 230 6.84 45.15 29.98
N ASP A 231 5.92 46.01 29.50
CA ASP A 231 4.54 46.06 29.97
C ASP A 231 3.61 45.05 29.26
N ASN A 232 3.89 44.65 28.01
CA ASN A 232 3.00 43.79 27.22
C ASN A 232 3.59 42.40 26.96
N GLN A 233 2.86 41.35 27.35
CA GLN A 233 3.24 39.95 27.07
C GLN A 233 2.97 39.51 25.63
N VAL A 234 2.13 40.22 24.88
CA VAL A 234 1.77 39.91 23.49
C VAL A 234 1.89 41.17 22.64
N LEU A 235 2.75 41.12 21.63
CA LEU A 235 2.95 42.21 20.68
C LEU A 235 2.47 41.79 19.29
N GLN A 236 1.75 42.69 18.62
CA GLN A 236 1.20 42.45 17.28
C GLN A 236 2.02 43.20 16.22
N LEU A 237 2.38 42.50 15.14
CA LEU A 237 2.97 43.14 13.97
C LEU A 237 1.86 43.77 13.11
N ASP A 238 2.03 45.05 12.78
CA ASP A 238 1.13 45.75 11.86
C ASP A 238 1.65 45.63 10.42
N PRO A 239 0.92 44.97 9.50
CA PRO A 239 1.31 44.87 8.10
C PRO A 239 1.26 46.20 7.34
N ALA A 240 0.57 47.22 7.86
CA ALA A 240 0.46 48.52 7.21
C ALA A 240 1.72 49.39 7.35
N VAL A 241 2.61 49.06 8.31
CA VAL A 241 3.85 49.81 8.53
C VAL A 241 4.88 49.44 7.45
N PRO A 242 5.44 50.43 6.72
CA PRO A 242 6.37 50.17 5.62
C PRO A 242 7.62 49.44 6.11
N GLY A 243 7.95 48.34 5.45
CA GLY A 243 9.12 47.50 5.74
C GLY A 243 8.86 46.35 6.74
N VAL A 244 7.72 46.31 7.43
CA VAL A 244 7.36 45.19 8.33
C VAL A 244 7.03 43.94 7.52
N TYR A 245 6.31 44.14 6.43
CA TYR A 245 6.14 43.15 5.36
C TYR A 245 6.91 43.63 4.13
N SER A 246 7.78 42.78 3.57
CA SER A 246 8.61 43.13 2.40
C SER A 246 7.81 43.36 1.11
N GLY A 247 6.52 43.00 1.11
CA GLY A 247 5.62 43.10 -0.05
C GLY A 247 5.64 41.87 -0.96
N ASN A 248 6.61 40.97 -0.78
CA ASN A 248 6.72 39.74 -1.59
C ASN A 248 6.35 38.51 -0.76
N PRO A 249 5.56 37.56 -1.31
CA PRO A 249 5.28 36.30 -0.64
C PRO A 249 6.53 35.42 -0.57
N TYR A 250 6.59 34.55 0.45
CA TYR A 250 7.69 33.61 0.62
C TYR A 250 7.79 32.70 -0.62
N PRO A 251 8.98 32.54 -1.24
CA PRO A 251 9.09 31.87 -2.54
C PRO A 251 8.63 30.41 -2.58
N PHE A 252 8.66 29.69 -1.46
CA PHE A 252 8.29 28.28 -1.41
C PHE A 252 7.75 27.87 -0.04
N GLY A 253 6.44 27.57 0.00
CA GLY A 253 5.76 27.17 1.23
C GLY A 253 5.35 28.33 2.13
N ILE A 254 5.18 28.05 3.42
CA ILE A 254 4.73 29.03 4.42
C ILE A 254 5.94 29.72 5.09
N ASP A 255 5.82 31.03 5.31
CA ASP A 255 6.87 31.82 5.97
C ASP A 255 7.12 31.30 7.42
N PRO A 256 8.39 31.07 7.81
CA PRO A 256 8.76 30.62 9.16
C PRO A 256 8.23 31.49 10.32
N VAL A 257 8.07 32.80 10.11
CA VAL A 257 7.64 33.75 11.15
C VAL A 257 6.20 33.51 11.56
N ILE A 258 5.39 32.98 10.65
CA ILE A 258 3.97 32.70 10.89
C ILE A 258 3.78 31.74 12.08
N LYS A 259 4.69 30.78 12.31
CA LYS A 259 4.59 29.84 13.44
C LYS A 259 4.92 30.43 14.80
N HIS A 260 5.61 31.57 14.84
CA HIS A 260 6.00 32.23 16.10
C HIS A 260 5.01 33.33 16.50
N ASN A 261 4.11 33.72 15.60
CA ASN A 261 3.14 34.79 15.83
C ASN A 261 1.71 34.22 15.89
N TRP A 262 1.09 34.33 17.07
CA TRP A 262 -0.27 33.84 17.35
C TRP A 262 -1.33 34.32 16.34
N MET A 263 -1.23 35.55 15.85
CA MET A 263 -2.17 36.11 14.88
C MET A 263 -1.98 35.53 13.47
N LEU A 264 -0.73 35.24 13.10
CA LEU A 264 -0.45 34.61 11.82
C LEU A 264 -0.87 33.12 11.85
N ILE A 265 -0.82 32.47 13.02
CA ILE A 265 -1.39 31.13 13.24
C ILE A 265 -2.92 31.13 13.08
N SER A 266 -3.64 32.14 13.55
CA SER A 266 -5.09 32.23 13.34
C SER A 266 -5.45 32.44 11.87
N THR A 267 -4.61 33.19 11.14
CA THR A 267 -4.73 33.37 9.68
C THR A 267 -4.49 32.06 8.92
N LEU A 268 -3.50 31.25 9.33
CA LEU A 268 -3.28 29.91 8.78
C LEU A 268 -4.45 28.97 9.03
N LYS A 269 -5.00 28.98 10.25
CA LYS A 269 -6.21 28.21 10.55
C LYS A 269 -7.33 28.63 9.60
N GLY A 270 -7.56 29.93 9.42
CA GLY A 270 -8.51 30.45 8.43
C GLY A 270 -8.25 29.94 7.02
N TYR A 271 -7.00 29.97 6.53
CA TYR A 271 -6.62 29.46 5.22
C TYR A 271 -6.92 27.96 5.06
N VAL A 272 -6.51 27.13 6.03
CA VAL A 272 -6.77 25.68 6.01
C VAL A 272 -8.28 25.39 6.04
N TYR A 273 -9.05 26.06 6.90
CA TYR A 273 -10.50 25.89 6.95
C TYR A 273 -11.17 26.31 5.63
N THR A 274 -10.72 27.41 5.02
CA THR A 274 -11.29 27.90 3.76
C THR A 274 -10.96 26.97 2.59
N CYS A 275 -9.74 26.44 2.53
CA CYS A 275 -9.35 25.45 1.51
C CYS A 275 -10.07 24.11 1.69
N THR A 276 -10.36 23.71 2.93
CA THR A 276 -11.06 22.43 3.22
C THR A 276 -12.55 22.53 2.87
N PHE A 277 -13.21 23.65 3.16
CA PHE A 277 -14.64 23.83 2.87
C PHE A 277 -14.96 24.11 1.40
N LYS A 278 -14.03 24.65 0.62
CA LYS A 278 -14.24 24.92 -0.81
C LYS A 278 -14.06 23.69 -1.71
N SER A 279 -13.74 22.53 -1.12
CA SER A 279 -13.56 21.22 -1.77
C SER A 279 -14.74 20.25 -1.55
N THR A 280 -15.83 20.72 -0.92
CA THR A 280 -17.12 20.02 -0.79
C THR A 280 -18.16 20.72 -1.66
#